data_AF-A0A2I0QKL0-F1
#
_entry.id   AF-A0A2I0QKL0-F1
#
_cell.length_a   1.000
_cell.length_b   1.000
_cell.length_c   1.000
_cell.angle_alpha   90.00
_cell.angle_beta   90.00
_cell.angle_gamma   90.00
#
_symmetry.space_group_name_H-M   'P 1'
#
loop_
_entity.id
_entity.type
_entity.pdbx_description
1 polymer ?
#
loop_
_entity_poly.entity_id
_entity_poly.type
_entity_poly.pdbx_seq_one_letter_code
_entity_poly.pdbx_strand_id
1 'polypeptide(L)'
;MDIFHIFIVIILVILSVVSAFLFTSSEVSIFSTSRTRINHLVNSKVKNSEILKEVREHKYLLVIILLGTELSIIFGTTLAADTSIEIFGDIGALIAIVVMSLLFVTFSEIMGESYAIGNEKYALKISKFIRYVIKILYPFGVLFDNIGNSVL
;
A
#
# COMPACT_ATOMS: atom_id res chain seq x y z
N MET A 1 -27.20 -1.50 15.10
CA MET A 1 -25.74 -1.36 15.17
C MET A 1 -25.40 -0.40 16.31
N ASP A 2 -24.57 -0.81 17.27
CA ASP A 2 -24.24 0.05 18.41
C ASP A 2 -23.21 1.13 18.02
N ILE A 3 -23.25 2.29 18.69
CA ILE A 3 -22.32 3.42 18.44
C ILE A 3 -20.85 2.97 18.51
N PHE A 4 -20.56 2.03 19.41
CA PHE A 4 -19.23 1.45 19.55
C PHE A 4 -18.74 0.74 18.28
N HIS A 5 -19.62 -0.01 17.60
CA HIS A 5 -19.28 -0.68 16.34
C HIS A 5 -18.98 0.34 15.23
N ILE A 6 -19.79 1.39 15.10
CA ILE A 6 -19.58 2.45 14.11
C ILE A 6 -18.24 3.13 14.32
N PHE A 7 -17.90 3.42 15.58
CA PHE A 7 -16.61 4.03 15.93
C PHE A 7 -15.41 3.15 15.55
N ILE A 8 -15.49 1.84 15.79
CA ILE A 8 -14.44 0.90 15.38
C ILE A 8 -14.29 0.89 13.86
N VAL A 9 -15.39 0.82 13.11
CA VAL A 9 -15.35 0.81 11.64
C VAL A 9 -14.69 2.07 11.10
N ILE A 10 -15.00 3.24 11.64
CA ILE A 10 -14.36 4.50 11.24
C ILE A 10 -12.84 4.43 11.44
N ILE A 11 -12.38 3.92 12.59
CA ILE A 11 -10.95 3.75 12.86
C ILE A 11 -10.32 2.79 11.84
N LEU A 12 -10.96 1.66 11.56
CA LEU A 12 -10.46 0.68 10.61
C LEU A 12 -10.40 1.23 9.19
N VAL A 13 -11.39 2.03 8.77
CA VAL A 13 -11.39 2.72 7.48
C VAL A 13 -10.22 3.71 7.41
N ILE A 14 -10.01 4.52 8.45
CA ILE A 14 -8.87 5.45 8.50
C ILE A 14 -7.53 4.69 8.41
N LEU A 15 -7.38 3.60 9.16
CA LEU A 15 -6.19 2.76 9.09
C LEU A 15 -5.97 2.14 7.70
N SER A 16 -7.05 1.75 7.03
CA SER A 16 -7.01 1.20 5.67
C SER A 16 -6.49 2.22 4.67
N VAL A 17 -6.93 3.48 4.80
CA VAL A 17 -6.51 4.59 3.93
C VAL A 17 -5.05 4.94 4.16
N VAL A 18 -4.62 5.00 5.42
CA VAL A 18 -3.21 5.21 5.78
C VAL A 18 -2.35 4.06 5.27
N SER A 19 -2.81 2.82 5.39
CA SER A 19 -2.11 1.64 4.88
C SER A 19 -1.94 1.71 3.36
N ALA A 20 -3.02 2.00 2.62
CA ALA A 20 -2.99 2.16 1.17
C ALA A 20 -2.01 3.28 0.75
N PHE A 21 -2.09 4.46 1.38
CA PHE A 21 -1.14 5.55 1.19
C PHE A 21 0.31 5.12 1.42
N LEU A 22 0.59 4.36 2.50
CA LEU A 22 1.93 3.88 2.80
C LEU A 22 2.45 2.93 1.72
N PHE A 23 1.63 2.04 1.17
CA PHE A 23 2.02 1.14 0.09
C PHE A 23 2.25 1.89 -1.23
N THR A 24 1.30 2.71 -1.66
CA THR A 24 1.43 3.51 -2.90
C THR A 24 2.66 4.43 -2.85
N SER A 25 2.84 5.16 -1.76
CA SER A 25 4.02 6.03 -1.59
C SER A 25 5.33 5.23 -1.53
N SER A 26 5.32 4.00 -0.99
CA SER A 26 6.49 3.12 -1.00
C SER A 26 6.86 2.69 -2.41
N GLU A 27 5.87 2.29 -3.21
CA GLU A 27 6.07 1.93 -4.61
C GLU A 27 6.77 3.08 -5.36
N VAL A 28 6.14 4.25 -5.33
CA VAL A 28 6.61 5.38 -6.13
C VAL A 28 7.99 5.86 -5.69
N SER A 29 8.25 5.94 -4.38
CA SER A 29 9.57 6.39 -3.89
C SER A 29 10.69 5.39 -4.17
N ILE A 30 10.43 4.09 -4.00
CA ILE A 30 11.42 3.03 -4.28
C ILE A 30 11.66 2.91 -5.79
N PHE A 31 10.60 2.97 -6.60
CA PHE A 31 10.71 2.80 -8.05
C PHE A 31 11.27 4.02 -8.78
N SER A 32 10.96 5.23 -8.32
CA SER A 32 11.53 6.48 -8.87
C SER A 32 13.00 6.68 -8.54
N THR A 33 13.53 6.03 -7.49
CA THR A 33 14.96 6.08 -7.19
C THR A 33 15.73 5.14 -8.13
N SER A 34 16.60 5.71 -8.97
CA SER A 34 17.36 4.93 -9.96
C SER A 34 18.38 3.97 -9.31
N ARG A 35 18.68 2.84 -9.96
CA ARG A 35 19.67 1.85 -9.47
C ARG A 35 21.06 2.47 -9.27
N THR A 36 21.49 3.32 -10.21
CA THR A 36 22.76 4.06 -10.11
C THR A 36 22.78 4.95 -8.87
N ARG A 37 21.67 5.64 -8.59
CA ARG A 37 21.55 6.49 -7.41
C ARG A 37 21.57 5.67 -6.12
N ILE A 38 20.88 4.53 -6.07
CA ILE A 38 20.93 3.61 -4.92
C ILE A 38 22.37 3.13 -4.67
N ASN A 39 23.09 2.72 -5.71
CA ASN A 39 24.49 2.29 -5.59
C ASN A 39 25.39 3.42 -5.06
N HIS A 40 25.16 4.67 -5.50
CA HIS A 40 25.86 5.83 -4.94
C HIS A 40 25.56 5.98 -3.43
N LEU A 41 24.29 5.87 -3.01
CA LEU A 41 23.90 5.98 -1.59
C LEU A 41 24.57 4.88 -0.73
N VAL A 42 24.68 3.66 -1.26
CA VAL A 42 25.39 2.55 -0.61
C VAL A 42 26.89 2.86 -0.48
N ASN A 43 27.54 3.32 -1.55
CA ASN A 43 28.96 3.68 -1.53
C ASN A 43 29.25 4.83 -0.57
N SER A 44 28.33 5.79 -0.46
CA SER A 44 28.38 6.89 0.51
C SER A 44 27.99 6.48 1.94
N LYS A 45 27.73 5.19 2.21
CA LYS A 45 27.36 4.64 3.52
C LYS A 45 26.15 5.34 4.16
N VAL A 46 25.18 5.75 3.33
CA VAL A 46 23.95 6.39 3.83
C VAL A 46 23.12 5.36 4.60
N LYS A 47 22.56 5.76 5.74
CA LYS A 47 21.72 4.90 6.58
C LYS A 47 20.58 4.28 5.77
N ASN A 48 20.36 2.97 5.93
CA ASN A 48 19.34 2.16 5.24
C ASN A 48 19.53 2.00 3.71
N SER A 49 20.63 2.49 3.12
CA SER A 49 20.88 2.36 1.68
C SER A 49 21.00 0.91 1.21
N GLU A 50 21.66 0.05 1.99
CA GLU A 50 21.77 -1.39 1.71
C GLU A 50 20.39 -2.08 1.72
N ILE A 51 19.53 -1.70 2.67
CA ILE A 51 18.15 -2.22 2.78
C ILE A 51 17.32 -1.76 1.58
N LEU A 52 17.45 -0.49 1.18
CA LEU A 52 16.77 0.01 -0.01
C LEU A 52 17.22 -0.76 -1.26
N LYS A 53 18.52 -1.06 -1.39
CA LYS A 53 19.04 -1.87 -2.50
C LYS A 53 18.46 -3.29 -2.49
N GLU A 54 18.52 -3.96 -1.33
CA GLU A 54 17.95 -5.30 -1.13
C GLU A 54 16.48 -5.35 -1.54
N VAL A 55 15.69 -4.39 -1.06
CA VAL A 55 14.25 -4.29 -1.36
C VAL A 55 14.03 -4.01 -2.84
N ARG A 56 14.74 -3.04 -3.43
CA ARG A 56 14.59 -2.65 -4.84
C ARG A 56 14.88 -3.79 -5.81
N GLU A 57 15.83 -4.65 -5.45
CA GLU A 57 16.27 -5.80 -6.26
C GLU A 57 15.45 -7.06 -5.99
N HIS A 58 14.50 -7.04 -5.04
CA HIS A 58 13.69 -8.20 -4.71
C HIS A 58 12.70 -8.56 -5.84
N LYS A 59 12.73 -9.82 -6.29
CA LYS A 59 11.92 -10.33 -7.41
C LYS A 59 10.42 -10.02 -7.24
N TYR A 60 9.89 -10.19 -6.03
CA TYR A 60 8.46 -10.04 -5.74
C TYR A 60 8.08 -8.68 -5.16
N LEU A 61 8.99 -7.68 -5.18
CA LEU A 61 8.73 -6.36 -4.59
C LEU A 61 7.41 -5.75 -5.08
N LEU A 62 7.25 -5.66 -6.41
CA LEU A 62 6.10 -5.01 -7.03
C LEU A 62 4.80 -5.74 -6.66
N VAL A 63 4.80 -7.07 -6.82
CA VAL A 63 3.65 -7.93 -6.50
C VAL A 63 3.22 -7.75 -5.04
N ILE A 64 4.18 -7.70 -4.12
CA ILE A 64 3.92 -7.57 -2.70
C ILE A 64 3.38 -6.17 -2.35
N ILE A 65 3.92 -5.11 -2.94
CA ILE A 65 3.41 -3.75 -2.72
C ILE A 65 2.00 -3.61 -3.28
N LEU A 66 1.77 -4.04 -4.53
CA LEU A 66 0.44 -4.00 -5.16
C LEU A 66 -0.59 -4.77 -4.35
N LEU A 67 -0.24 -5.98 -3.89
CA LEU A 67 -1.11 -6.77 -3.00
C LEU A 67 -1.45 -5.99 -1.72
N GLY A 68 -0.46 -5.33 -1.09
CA GLY A 68 -0.69 -4.52 0.10
C GLY A 68 -1.63 -3.34 -0.13
N THR A 69 -1.48 -2.64 -1.25
CA THR A 69 -2.37 -1.54 -1.66
C THR A 69 -3.80 -2.04 -1.85
N GLU A 70 -3.97 -3.07 -2.69
CA GLU A 70 -5.29 -3.60 -3.02
C GLU A 70 -6.01 -4.19 -1.81
N LEU A 71 -5.30 -4.94 -0.95
CA LEU A 71 -5.89 -5.46 0.29
C LEU A 71 -6.35 -4.34 1.21
N SER A 72 -5.58 -3.24 1.30
CA SER A 72 -5.96 -2.09 2.13
C SER A 72 -7.22 -1.41 1.60
N ILE A 73 -7.31 -1.23 0.28
CA ILE A 73 -8.50 -0.65 -0.38
C ILE A 73 -9.71 -1.55 -0.16
N ILE A 74 -9.62 -2.82 -0.55
CA ILE A 74 -10.73 -3.79 -0.48
C ILE A 74 -11.23 -3.93 0.96
N PHE A 75 -10.32 -4.02 1.94
CA PHE A 75 -10.70 -4.12 3.34
C PHE A 75 -11.49 -2.89 3.81
N GLY A 76 -10.99 -1.69 3.54
CA GLY A 76 -11.65 -0.44 3.93
C GLY A 76 -13.00 -0.25 3.23
N THR A 77 -13.07 -0.50 1.91
CA THR A 77 -14.31 -0.35 1.12
C THR A 77 -15.37 -1.37 1.54
N THR A 78 -14.96 -2.61 1.86
CA THR A 78 -15.89 -3.66 2.29
C THR A 78 -16.52 -3.30 3.64
N LEU A 79 -15.71 -2.87 4.62
CA LEU A 79 -16.22 -2.43 5.93
C LEU A 79 -17.15 -1.21 5.81
N ALA A 80 -16.76 -0.24 4.99
CA ALA A 80 -17.56 0.95 4.76
C ALA A 80 -18.89 0.63 4.06
N ALA A 81 -18.87 -0.26 3.05
CA ALA A 81 -20.08 -0.68 2.35
C ALA A 81 -21.04 -1.41 3.28
N ASP A 82 -20.55 -2.41 4.02
CA ASP A 82 -21.34 -3.19 4.97
C ASP A 82 -22.03 -2.28 6.01
N THR A 83 -21.25 -1.42 6.65
CA THR A 83 -21.76 -0.44 7.63
C THR A 83 -22.72 0.58 7.02
N SER A 84 -22.45 1.05 5.80
CA SER A 84 -23.30 2.03 5.13
C SER A 84 -24.66 1.44 4.74
N ILE A 85 -24.71 0.17 4.31
CA ILE A 85 -25.96 -0.54 4.03
C ILE A 85 -26.79 -0.68 5.31
N GLU A 86 -26.18 -1.02 6.44
CA GLU A 86 -26.90 -1.10 7.71
C GLU A 86 -27.50 0.25 8.16
N ILE A 87 -26.82 1.36 7.88
CA ILE A 87 -27.24 2.70 8.32
C ILE A 87 -28.25 3.34 7.35
N PHE A 88 -28.00 3.21 6.04
CA PHE A 88 -28.71 3.96 4.99
C PHE A 88 -29.59 3.06 4.10
N GLY A 89 -29.67 1.76 4.37
CA GLY A 89 -30.43 0.79 3.57
C GLY A 89 -29.86 0.60 2.17
N ASP A 90 -30.73 0.39 1.18
CA ASP A 90 -30.35 0.02 -0.19
C ASP A 90 -29.43 1.06 -0.87
N ILE A 91 -29.57 2.35 -0.53
CA ILE A 91 -28.73 3.42 -1.08
C ILE A 91 -27.34 3.47 -0.40
N GLY A 92 -27.19 2.84 0.76
CA GLY A 92 -25.95 2.82 1.54
C GLY A 92 -24.75 2.28 0.77
N ALA A 93 -24.95 1.24 -0.06
CA ALA A 93 -23.90 0.72 -0.93
C ALA A 93 -23.39 1.79 -1.91
N LEU A 94 -24.30 2.55 -2.53
CA LEU A 94 -23.96 3.61 -3.49
C LEU A 94 -23.21 4.76 -2.81
N ILE A 95 -23.62 5.14 -1.59
CA ILE A 95 -22.94 6.16 -0.79
C ILE A 95 -21.50 5.72 -0.47
N ALA A 96 -21.32 4.48 -0.01
CA ALA A 96 -20.01 3.95 0.32
C ALA A 96 -19.09 3.90 -0.91
N ILE A 97 -19.61 3.47 -2.06
CA ILE A 97 -18.84 3.46 -3.32
C ILE A 97 -18.31 4.87 -3.63
N VAL A 98 -19.19 5.87 -3.70
CA VAL A 98 -18.79 7.24 -4.08
C VAL A 98 -17.81 7.83 -3.08
N VAL A 99 -18.10 7.74 -1.78
CA VAL A 99 -17.27 8.32 -0.72
C VAL A 99 -15.90 7.64 -0.67
N MET A 100 -15.87 6.31 -0.68
CA MET A 100 -14.61 5.57 -0.57
C MET A 100 -13.76 5.70 -1.83
N SER A 101 -14.35 5.74 -3.02
CA SER A 101 -13.61 6.02 -4.26
C SER A 101 -12.92 7.38 -4.20
N LEU A 102 -13.66 8.45 -3.85
CA LEU A 102 -13.05 9.78 -3.72
C LEU A 102 -11.93 9.79 -2.68
N LEU A 103 -12.14 9.11 -1.56
CA LEU A 103 -11.20 9.08 -0.46
C LEU A 103 -9.91 8.33 -0.84
N PHE A 104 -9.99 7.11 -1.36
CA PHE A 104 -8.81 6.34 -1.75
C PHE A 104 -8.06 6.95 -2.95
N VAL A 105 -8.78 7.45 -3.97
CA VAL A 105 -8.13 8.15 -5.11
C VAL A 105 -7.38 9.39 -4.62
N THR A 106 -8.00 10.19 -3.74
CA THR A 106 -7.35 11.41 -3.25
C THR A 106 -6.15 11.09 -2.38
N PHE A 107 -6.34 10.25 -1.36
CA PHE A 107 -5.31 10.02 -0.36
C PHE A 107 -4.30 8.98 -0.81
N SER A 108 -4.73 7.78 -1.20
CA SER A 108 -3.80 6.70 -1.54
C SER A 108 -3.05 6.97 -2.84
N GLU A 109 -3.78 7.29 -3.91
CA GLU A 109 -3.20 7.45 -5.25
C GLU A 109 -2.58 8.85 -5.39
N ILE A 110 -3.39 9.89 -5.52
CA ILE A 110 -2.91 11.23 -5.88
C ILE A 110 -1.91 11.77 -4.85
N MET A 111 -2.29 11.78 -3.56
CA MET A 111 -1.43 12.34 -2.51
C MET A 111 -0.24 11.43 -2.19
N GLY A 112 -0.45 10.11 -2.18
CA GLY A 112 0.60 9.11 -1.94
C GLY A 112 1.70 9.16 -2.99
N GLU A 113 1.33 9.19 -4.27
CA GLU A 113 2.27 9.33 -5.38
C GLU A 113 2.99 10.68 -5.31
N SER A 114 2.24 11.78 -5.20
CA SER A 114 2.80 13.14 -5.17
C SER A 114 3.82 13.33 -4.05
N TYR A 115 3.58 12.75 -2.87
CA TYR A 115 4.50 12.82 -1.73
C TYR A 115 5.80 12.03 -1.95
N ALA A 116 5.72 10.94 -2.72
CA ALA A 116 6.78 9.96 -2.87
C ALA A 116 7.71 10.22 -4.06
N ILE A 117 7.23 10.88 -5.11
CA ILE A 117 8.01 11.16 -6.33
C ILE A 117 9.30 11.91 -5.95
N GLY A 118 10.45 11.32 -6.26
CA GLY A 118 11.76 11.91 -5.99
C GLY A 118 12.15 12.00 -4.52
N ASN A 119 11.36 11.45 -3.60
CA ASN A 119 11.60 11.53 -2.16
C ASN A 119 12.55 10.41 -1.69
N GLU A 120 13.84 10.56 -1.97
CA GLU A 120 14.88 9.58 -1.61
C GLU A 120 14.94 9.30 -0.10
N LYS A 121 14.74 10.34 0.73
CA LYS A 121 14.72 10.20 2.19
C LYS A 121 13.59 9.30 2.65
N TYR A 122 12.43 9.42 2.01
CA TYR A 122 11.30 8.54 2.27
C TYR A 122 11.59 7.11 1.81
N ALA A 123 12.13 6.91 0.60
CA ALA A 123 12.53 5.59 0.10
C ALA A 123 13.49 4.87 1.08
N LEU A 124 14.49 5.57 1.61
CA LEU A 124 15.44 5.04 2.60
C LEU A 124 14.77 4.70 3.94
N LYS A 125 13.78 5.47 4.38
CA LYS A 125 13.09 5.22 5.65
C LYS A 125 12.12 4.05 5.52
N ILE A 126 11.35 4.03 4.44
CA ILE A 126 10.24 3.09 4.22
C ILE A 126 10.73 1.71 3.79
N SER A 127 11.93 1.60 3.18
CA SER A 127 12.53 0.31 2.80
C SER A 127 12.63 -0.69 3.96
N LYS A 128 12.85 -0.22 5.18
CA LYS A 128 12.82 -1.09 6.37
C LYS A 128 11.46 -1.73 6.58
N PHE A 129 10.40 -0.94 6.53
CA PHE A 129 9.03 -1.41 6.66
C PHE A 129 8.71 -2.41 5.53
N ILE A 130 9.01 -2.03 4.28
CA ILE A 130 8.76 -2.90 3.12
C ILE A 130 9.55 -4.21 3.18
N ARG A 131 10.78 -4.21 3.71
CA ARG A 131 11.52 -5.47 3.92
C ARG A 131 10.79 -6.43 4.85
N TYR A 132 10.18 -5.92 5.94
CA TYR A 132 9.36 -6.76 6.81
C TYR A 132 8.10 -7.25 6.11
N VAL A 133 7.43 -6.38 5.34
CA VAL A 133 6.25 -6.78 4.55
C VAL A 133 6.60 -7.87 3.53
N ILE A 134 7.72 -7.73 2.81
CA ILE A 134 8.22 -8.74 1.89
C ILE A 134 8.37 -10.09 2.59
N LYS A 135 8.96 -10.12 3.78
CA LYS A 135 9.14 -11.36 4.53
C LYS A 135 7.80 -12.02 4.90
N ILE A 136 6.79 -11.23 5.25
CA ILE A 136 5.46 -11.72 5.64
C ILE A 136 4.67 -12.20 4.42
N LEU A 137 4.72 -11.43 3.32
CA LEU A 137 3.93 -11.69 2.11
C LEU A 137 4.67 -12.50 1.04
N TYR A 138 5.90 -12.93 1.33
CA TYR A 138 6.70 -13.82 0.47
C TYR A 138 5.92 -15.04 -0.09
N PRO A 139 5.13 -15.81 0.70
CA PRO A 139 4.40 -16.95 0.15
C PRO A 139 3.41 -16.54 -0.94
N PHE A 140 2.81 -15.35 -0.85
CA PHE A 140 1.93 -14.83 -1.89
C PHE A 140 2.71 -14.44 -3.15
N GLY A 141 3.90 -13.87 -3.01
CA GLY A 141 4.78 -13.58 -4.14
C GLY A 141 5.12 -14.83 -4.96
N VAL A 142 5.46 -15.94 -4.29
CA VAL A 142 5.71 -17.24 -4.94
C VAL A 142 4.44 -17.81 -5.58
N LEU A 143 3.30 -17.71 -4.90
CA LEU A 143 2.02 -18.18 -5.42
C LEU A 143 1.64 -17.47 -6.72
N PHE A 144 1.73 -16.14 -6.77
CA PHE A 144 1.42 -15.39 -7.98
C PHE A 144 2.38 -15.67 -9.13
N ASP A 145 3.67 -15.85 -8.86
CA ASP A 145 4.67 -16.23 -9.87
C ASP A 145 4.36 -17.61 -10.49
N ASN A 146 3.99 -18.59 -9.66
CA ASN A 146 3.59 -19.92 -10.13
C ASN A 146 2.31 -19.89 -10.98
N ILE A 147 1.32 -19.08 -10.58
CA ILE A 147 0.08 -18.92 -11.36
C ILE A 147 0.42 -18.29 -12.71
N GLY A 148 1.22 -17.23 -12.73
CA GLY A 148 1.64 -16.56 -13.96
C GLY A 148 2.34 -17.50 -14.94
N ASN A 149 3.30 -18.29 -14.45
CA ASN A 149 4.03 -19.28 -15.26
C ASN A 149 3.18 -20.47 -15.73
N SER A 150 2.00 -20.70 -15.13
CA SER A 150 1.10 -21.78 -15.55
C SER A 150 0.11 -21.33 -16.64
N VAL A 151 -0.09 -20.02 -16.79
CA VAL A 151 -1.05 -19.43 -17.73
C VAL A 151 -0.37 -19.00 -19.05
N LEU A 152 0.92 -18.66 -19.00
CA LEU A 152 1.76 -18.32 -20.15
C LEU A 152 2.45 -19.56 -20.74
#